data_AF-R7XGN2-F1
#
_entry.id   AF-R7XGN2-F1
#
_cell.length_a   1.000
_cell.length_b   1.000
_cell.length_c   1.000
_cell.angle_alpha   90.00
_cell.angle_beta   90.00
_cell.angle_gamma   90.00
#
_symmetry.space_group_name_H-M   'P 1'
#
loop_
_entity.id
_entity.type
_entity.pdbx_description
1 polymer ?
#
loop_
_entity_poly.entity_id
_entity_poly.type
_entity_poly.pdbx_seq_one_letter_code
_entity_poly.pdbx_strand_id
1 'polypeptide(L)'
;MKQKCVAIAAALALLAPALASAEVKVGILATLSGPSADVGRDQYDGFLLAVEQGGGKLGGQPVRLIKEDDQARPDAGLAGVRRLLELERVATPYFATWTVGIVFAMIAAFMPLNVLAELINIGTLSAFTLISIAVLVLRRTRPELPRAFRCPGVPVVPLLSVGFCLFLMAHLQALTWIAFLIWLGIGLSIYFLYARRNAVLHGGQVARGASRKSPETR
;
A
#
# COMPACT_ATOMS: atom_id res chain seq x y z
N MET A 1 -24.09 -7.60 -25.93
CA MET A 1 -23.01 -6.65 -26.31
C MET A 1 -23.06 -5.30 -25.60
N LYS A 2 -24.18 -4.86 -24.99
CA LYS A 2 -24.29 -3.53 -24.34
C LYS A 2 -23.70 -3.42 -22.92
N GLN A 3 -23.44 -4.53 -22.22
CA GLN A 3 -22.88 -4.53 -20.85
C GLN A 3 -21.36 -4.36 -20.77
N LYS A 4 -20.60 -4.63 -21.85
CA LYS A 4 -19.13 -4.54 -21.83
C LYS A 4 -18.62 -3.11 -22.04
N CYS A 5 -19.44 -2.21 -22.59
CA CYS A 5 -19.02 -0.84 -22.91
C CYS A 5 -19.05 0.11 -21.70
N VAL A 6 -19.88 -0.17 -20.68
CA VAL A 6 -20.05 0.74 -19.53
C VAL A 6 -18.86 0.64 -18.56
N ALA A 7 -18.23 -0.53 -18.42
CA ALA A 7 -17.08 -0.72 -17.54
C ALA A 7 -15.79 -0.05 -18.06
N ILE A 8 -15.67 0.16 -19.37
CA ILE A 8 -14.47 0.75 -20.00
C ILE A 8 -14.53 2.28 -19.99
N ALA A 9 -15.73 2.88 -20.07
CA ALA A 9 -15.91 4.33 -20.03
C ALA A 9 -15.58 4.94 -18.65
N ALA A 10 -15.83 4.21 -17.57
CA ALA A 10 -15.51 4.66 -16.21
C ALA A 10 -14.00 4.70 -15.92
N ALA A 11 -13.18 3.93 -16.67
CA ALA A 11 -11.73 3.92 -16.52
C ALA A 11 -11.04 5.13 -17.18
N LEU A 12 -11.67 5.78 -18.16
CA LEU A 12 -11.04 6.87 -18.91
C LEU A 12 -11.18 8.26 -18.25
N ALA A 13 -12.10 8.44 -17.30
CA ALA A 13 -12.37 9.75 -16.68
C ALA A 13 -11.42 10.11 -15.52
N LEU A 14 -10.52 9.21 -15.10
CA LEU A 14 -9.56 9.46 -14.01
C LEU A 14 -8.23 10.07 -14.47
N LEU A 15 -8.11 10.44 -15.75
CA LEU A 15 -6.87 10.94 -16.35
C LEU A 15 -6.79 12.48 -16.40
N ALA A 16 -7.28 13.17 -15.36
CA ALA A 16 -6.96 14.58 -15.18
C ALA A 16 -5.55 14.69 -14.55
N PRO A 17 -4.55 15.28 -15.23
CA PRO A 17 -3.27 15.52 -14.62
C PRO A 17 -3.43 16.65 -13.60
N ALA A 18 -3.24 16.34 -12.32
CA ALA A 18 -3.03 17.37 -11.31
C ALA A 18 -1.62 17.95 -11.52
N LEU A 19 -1.49 18.82 -12.52
CA LEU A 19 -0.37 19.74 -12.71
C LEU A 19 -0.50 20.86 -11.67
N ALA A 20 0.03 20.63 -10.47
CA ALA A 20 0.36 21.72 -9.56
C ALA A 20 1.46 21.26 -8.61
N SER A 21 2.60 21.95 -8.66
CA SER A 21 3.72 21.79 -7.73
C SER A 21 3.34 22.36 -6.36
N ALA A 22 2.42 21.69 -5.66
CA ALA A 22 2.03 22.04 -4.30
C ALA A 22 2.79 21.16 -3.30
N GLU A 23 3.36 21.79 -2.28
CA GLU A 23 3.92 21.13 -1.11
C GLU A 23 2.93 20.07 -0.57
N VAL A 24 3.37 18.82 -0.46
CA VAL A 24 2.52 17.72 -0.03
C VAL A 24 2.48 17.73 1.49
N LYS A 25 1.33 18.16 2.04
CA LYS A 25 1.07 18.13 3.48
C LYS A 25 0.65 16.72 3.90
N VAL A 26 1.40 16.14 4.83
CA VAL A 26 1.11 14.83 5.41
C VAL A 26 0.94 15.00 6.90
N GLY A 27 -0.29 14.83 7.38
CA GLY A 27 -0.60 14.78 8.80
C GLY A 27 -0.42 13.38 9.35
N ILE A 28 0.35 13.23 10.43
CA ILE A 28 0.50 11.98 11.18
C ILE A 28 -0.11 12.20 12.56
N LEU A 29 -1.18 11.46 12.84
CA LEU A 29 -1.75 11.32 14.17
C LEU A 29 -1.36 9.93 14.69
N ALA A 30 -0.62 9.90 15.80
CA ALA A 30 -0.22 8.66 16.44
C ALA A 30 -0.05 8.88 17.94
N THR A 31 -0.01 7.81 18.72
CA THR A 31 0.36 7.88 20.13
C THR A 31 1.87 8.10 20.26
N LEU A 32 2.28 9.33 20.57
CA LEU A 32 3.70 9.70 20.71
C LEU A 32 4.11 9.88 22.17
N SER A 33 3.14 9.94 23.09
CA SER A 33 3.37 10.01 24.53
C SER A 33 2.62 8.91 25.28
N GLY A 34 3.15 8.53 26.45
CA GLY A 34 2.55 7.53 27.33
C GLY A 34 3.08 6.09 27.11
N PRO A 35 2.41 5.08 27.71
CA PRO A 35 2.92 3.70 27.77
C PRO A 35 3.07 3.01 26.40
N SER A 36 2.32 3.47 25.39
CA SER A 36 2.35 2.93 24.01
C SER A 36 3.08 3.84 23.01
N ALA A 37 3.85 4.82 23.51
CA ALA A 37 4.54 5.80 22.68
C ALA A 37 5.59 5.22 21.74
N ASP A 38 6.24 4.12 22.12
CA ASP A 38 7.36 3.56 21.37
C ASP A 38 6.92 3.13 19.96
N VAL A 39 5.76 2.50 19.85
CA VAL A 39 5.19 2.08 18.57
C VAL A 39 4.86 3.27 17.66
N GLY A 40 4.33 4.36 18.22
CA GLY A 40 4.02 5.56 17.43
C GLY A 40 5.26 6.35 17.01
N ARG A 41 6.27 6.42 17.89
CA ARG A 41 7.56 7.05 17.58
C ARG A 41 8.32 6.29 16.50
N ASP A 42 8.38 4.96 16.59
CA ASP A 42 9.00 4.12 15.57
C ASP A 42 8.35 4.30 14.19
N GLN A 43 7.01 4.42 14.13
CA GLN A 43 6.28 4.69 12.90
C GLN A 43 6.62 6.07 12.32
N TYR A 44 6.64 7.10 13.17
CA TYR A 44 6.96 8.47 12.75
C TYR A 44 8.40 8.59 12.26
N ASP A 45 9.36 8.07 13.03
CA ASP A 45 10.79 8.12 12.71
C ASP A 45 11.10 7.30 11.45
N GLY A 46 10.47 6.13 11.29
CA GLY A 46 10.57 5.33 10.08
C GLY A 46 10.05 6.05 8.83
N PHE A 47 8.92 6.75 8.96
CA PHE A 47 8.37 7.56 7.88
C PHE A 47 9.27 8.76 7.55
N LEU A 48 9.73 9.48 8.57
CA LEU A 48 10.62 10.63 8.42
C LEU A 48 11.93 10.21 7.72
N LEU A 49 12.52 9.10 8.15
CA LEU A 49 13.71 8.53 7.54
C LEU A 49 13.49 8.21 6.04
N ALA A 50 12.31 7.68 5.69
CA ALA A 50 11.99 7.40 4.28
C ALA A 50 11.88 8.69 3.45
N VAL A 51 11.28 9.75 4.01
CA VAL A 51 11.20 11.07 3.36
C VAL A 51 12.58 11.71 3.22
N GLU A 52 13.42 11.62 4.25
CA GLU A 52 14.81 12.10 4.22
C GLU A 52 15.65 11.34 3.19
N GLN A 53 15.53 10.02 3.11
CA GLN A 53 16.17 9.20 2.08
C GLN A 53 15.68 9.54 0.67
N GLY A 54 14.45 10.04 0.53
CA GLY A 54 13.89 10.59 -0.71
C GLY A 54 14.28 12.05 -0.99
N GLY A 55 15.17 12.66 -0.20
CA GLY A 55 15.60 14.04 -0.36
C GLY A 55 14.56 15.07 0.10
N GLY A 56 13.73 14.72 1.09
CA GLY A 56 12.65 15.57 1.60
C GLY A 56 11.44 15.66 0.68
N LYS A 57 11.38 14.79 -0.34
CA LYS A 57 10.36 14.83 -1.38
C LYS A 57 9.59 13.53 -1.49
N LEU A 58 8.29 13.63 -1.78
CA LEU A 58 7.45 12.51 -2.17
C LEU A 58 6.88 12.81 -3.56
N GLY A 59 7.08 11.90 -4.51
CA GLY A 59 6.65 12.11 -5.90
C GLY A 59 7.29 13.34 -6.58
N GLY A 60 8.49 13.75 -6.14
CA GLY A 60 9.18 14.94 -6.63
C GLY A 60 8.74 16.27 -5.99
N GLN A 61 7.73 16.25 -5.12
CA GLN A 61 7.22 17.44 -4.40
C GLN A 61 7.76 17.49 -2.97
N PRO A 62 8.07 18.69 -2.42
CA PRO A 62 8.51 18.83 -1.03
C PRO A 62 7.40 18.41 -0.07
N VAL A 63 7.78 17.72 1.01
CA VAL A 63 6.83 17.18 2.00
C VAL A 63 6.85 18.04 3.25
N ARG A 64 5.66 18.44 3.70
CA ARG A 64 5.47 19.05 5.03
C ARG A 64 4.80 18.05 5.96
N LEU A 65 5.57 17.56 6.91
CA LEU A 65 5.07 16.66 7.94
C LEU A 65 4.53 17.45 9.12
N ILE A 66 3.28 17.19 9.48
CA ILE A 66 2.62 17.75 10.65
C ILE A 66 2.30 16.59 11.58
N LYS A 67 2.81 16.63 12.81
CA LYS A 67 2.61 15.58 13.80
C LYS A 67 1.61 16.03 14.86
N GLU A 68 0.69 15.16 15.23
CA GLU A 68 -0.22 15.34 16.36
C GLU A 68 -0.18 14.09 17.24
N ASP A 69 -0.22 14.29 18.55
CA ASP A 69 -0.16 13.22 19.55
C ASP A 69 -1.54 12.99 20.16
N ASP A 70 -2.06 11.78 19.99
CA ASP A 70 -3.35 11.38 20.56
C ASP A 70 -3.26 10.99 22.05
N GLN A 71 -2.05 10.80 22.60
CA GLN A 71 -1.79 10.40 24.00
C GLN A 71 -2.57 9.14 24.45
N ALA A 72 -2.99 8.29 23.51
CA ALA A 72 -3.93 7.18 23.73
C ALA A 72 -5.26 7.62 24.39
N ARG A 73 -5.67 8.88 24.21
CA ARG A 73 -6.95 9.41 24.71
C ARG A 73 -7.84 9.89 23.56
N PRO A 74 -9.14 9.58 23.58
CA PRO A 74 -10.04 9.89 22.48
C PRO A 74 -10.27 11.41 22.30
N ASP A 75 -10.24 12.19 23.37
CA ASP A 75 -10.38 13.65 23.35
C ASP A 75 -9.18 14.34 22.68
N ALA A 76 -7.96 13.96 23.06
CA ALA A 76 -6.73 14.45 22.44
C ALA A 76 -6.64 14.02 20.97
N GLY A 77 -7.02 12.77 20.64
CA GLY A 77 -7.10 12.31 19.26
C GLY A 77 -8.06 13.13 18.41
N LEU A 78 -9.28 13.41 18.90
CA LEU A 78 -10.25 14.25 18.19
C LEU A 78 -9.76 15.69 17.99
N ALA A 79 -9.11 16.27 19.01
CA ALA A 79 -8.50 17.59 18.90
C ALA A 79 -7.38 17.61 17.84
N GLY A 80 -6.52 16.59 17.82
CA GLY A 80 -5.47 16.42 16.82
C GLY A 80 -6.01 16.29 15.40
N VAL A 81 -7.03 15.45 15.19
CA VAL A 81 -7.69 15.31 13.87
C VAL A 81 -8.27 16.65 13.41
N ARG A 82 -9.00 17.35 14.28
CA ARG A 82 -9.58 18.66 13.94
C ARG A 82 -8.50 19.67 13.58
N ARG A 83 -7.40 19.71 14.31
CA ARG A 83 -6.26 20.57 13.98
C ARG A 83 -5.67 20.25 12.61
N LEU A 84 -5.47 18.97 12.28
CA LEU A 84 -4.97 18.54 10.97
C LEU A 84 -5.91 18.95 9.83
N LEU A 85 -7.22 18.78 10.02
CA LEU A 85 -8.21 19.04 8.97
C LEU A 85 -8.58 20.52 8.84
N GLU A 86 -8.81 21.22 9.94
CA GLU A 86 -9.34 22.58 9.96
C GLU A 86 -8.23 23.64 9.87
N LEU A 87 -7.16 23.48 10.66
CA LEU A 87 -6.07 24.46 10.72
C LEU A 87 -5.05 24.21 9.61
N GLU A 88 -4.52 23.00 9.55
CA GLU A 88 -3.43 22.68 8.62
C GLU A 88 -3.92 22.31 7.22
N ARG A 89 -5.23 22.02 7.09
CA ARG A 89 -5.90 21.62 5.85
C ARG A 89 -5.19 20.46 5.16
N VAL A 90 -4.88 19.42 5.93
CA VAL A 90 -4.35 18.17 5.40
C VAL A 90 -5.42 17.53 4.52
N ALA A 91 -5.08 17.26 3.26
CA ALA A 91 -6.01 16.67 2.31
C ALA A 91 -6.32 15.22 2.69
N THR A 92 -7.60 14.84 2.60
CA THR A 92 -8.04 13.46 2.74
C THR A 92 -8.61 12.97 1.40
N PRO A 93 -8.47 11.68 1.07
CA PRO A 93 -8.96 11.13 -0.19
C PRO A 93 -10.49 10.94 -0.19
N TYR A 94 -11.27 11.86 0.40
CA TYR A 94 -12.71 11.69 0.62
C TYR A 94 -13.49 11.44 -0.69
N PHE A 95 -13.14 12.16 -1.76
CA PHE A 95 -13.76 11.99 -3.07
C PHE A 95 -13.49 10.58 -3.61
N ALA A 96 -12.22 10.14 -3.57
CA ALA A 96 -11.85 8.80 -4.02
C ALA A 96 -12.57 7.71 -3.20
N THR A 97 -12.64 7.86 -1.87
CA THR A 97 -13.33 6.92 -0.98
C THR A 97 -14.82 6.81 -1.33
N TRP A 98 -15.50 7.95 -1.52
CA TRP A 98 -16.93 7.96 -1.87
C TRP A 98 -17.19 7.43 -3.28
N THR A 99 -16.41 7.84 -4.27
CA THR A 99 -16.55 7.36 -5.64
C THR A 99 -16.36 5.85 -5.72
N VAL A 100 -15.29 5.33 -5.12
CA VAL A 100 -15.03 3.88 -5.07
C VAL A 100 -16.14 3.15 -4.32
N GLY A 101 -16.52 3.65 -3.14
CA GLY A 101 -17.58 3.05 -2.33
C GLY A 101 -18.92 2.94 -3.06
N ILE A 102 -19.36 4.00 -3.74
CA ILE A 102 -20.61 4.01 -4.51
C ILE A 102 -20.54 3.01 -5.68
N VAL A 103 -19.43 2.98 -6.41
CA VAL A 103 -19.25 2.04 -7.53
C VAL A 103 -19.31 0.59 -7.06
N PHE A 104 -18.60 0.25 -5.97
CA PHE A 104 -18.63 -1.11 -5.42
C PHE A 104 -20.00 -1.48 -4.81
N ALA A 105 -20.68 -0.53 -4.16
CA ALA A 105 -22.04 -0.75 -3.65
C ALA A 105 -23.03 -1.07 -4.79
N MET A 106 -22.94 -0.36 -5.91
CA MET A 106 -23.75 -0.65 -7.09
C MET A 106 -23.45 -2.03 -7.67
N ILE A 107 -22.17 -2.42 -7.78
CA ILE A 107 -21.80 -3.76 -8.27
C ILE A 107 -22.33 -4.85 -7.33
N ALA A 108 -22.19 -4.66 -6.01
CA ALA A 108 -22.66 -5.61 -5.01
C ALA A 108 -24.18 -5.80 -5.03
N ALA A 109 -24.95 -4.77 -5.40
CA ALA A 109 -26.41 -4.87 -5.52
C ALA A 109 -26.88 -5.82 -6.64
N PHE A 110 -26.07 -6.03 -7.68
CA PHE A 110 -26.43 -6.86 -8.85
C PHE A 110 -25.65 -8.17 -8.94
N MET A 111 -24.64 -8.38 -8.09
CA MET A 111 -23.78 -9.56 -8.13
C MET A 111 -24.13 -10.52 -6.98
N PRO A 112 -24.35 -11.82 -7.25
CA PRO A 112 -24.62 -12.76 -6.18
C PRO A 112 -23.39 -12.93 -5.28
N LEU A 113 -23.63 -13.09 -3.97
CA LEU A 113 -22.59 -13.15 -2.95
C LEU A 113 -21.57 -14.28 -3.17
N ASN A 114 -22.00 -15.40 -3.76
CA ASN A 114 -21.11 -16.53 -4.05
C ASN A 114 -20.02 -16.17 -5.07
N VAL A 115 -20.36 -15.51 -6.17
CA VAL A 115 -19.42 -15.08 -7.21
C VAL A 115 -18.45 -14.04 -6.65
N LEU A 116 -18.96 -13.12 -5.82
CA LEU A 116 -18.11 -12.13 -5.14
C LEU A 116 -17.13 -12.80 -4.18
N ALA A 117 -17.59 -13.77 -3.38
CA ALA A 117 -16.75 -14.51 -2.46
C ALA A 117 -15.66 -15.31 -3.20
N GLU A 118 -16.00 -15.97 -4.30
CA GLU A 118 -15.04 -16.70 -5.13
C GLU A 118 -13.98 -15.76 -5.75
N LEU A 119 -14.38 -14.59 -6.25
CA LEU A 119 -13.48 -13.57 -6.81
C LEU A 119 -12.53 -12.98 -5.74
N ILE A 120 -13.02 -12.73 -4.54
CA ILE A 120 -12.19 -12.26 -3.43
C ILE A 120 -11.22 -13.36 -2.99
N ASN A 121 -11.70 -14.61 -2.87
CA ASN A 121 -10.88 -15.74 -2.44
C ASN A 121 -9.70 -16.01 -3.39
N ILE A 122 -9.92 -15.99 -4.71
CA ILE A 122 -8.80 -16.17 -5.66
C ILE A 122 -7.78 -15.02 -5.54
N GLY A 123 -8.24 -13.80 -5.32
CA GLY A 123 -7.38 -12.62 -5.12
C GLY A 123 -6.55 -12.68 -3.84
N THR A 124 -7.17 -13.03 -2.71
CA THR A 124 -6.47 -13.12 -1.43
C THR A 124 -5.49 -14.30 -1.39
N LEU A 125 -5.89 -15.47 -1.88
CA LEU A 125 -5.01 -16.64 -1.96
C LEU A 125 -3.80 -16.42 -2.88
N SER A 126 -4.01 -15.75 -4.02
CA SER A 126 -2.89 -15.40 -4.91
C SER A 126 -1.94 -14.38 -4.28
N ALA A 127 -2.47 -13.37 -3.57
CA ALA A 127 -1.64 -12.43 -2.81
C ALA A 127 -0.83 -13.12 -1.70
N PHE A 128 -1.44 -14.02 -0.93
CA PHE A 128 -0.73 -14.80 0.09
C PHE A 128 0.34 -15.73 -0.49
N THR A 129 0.07 -16.32 -1.66
CA THR A 129 1.06 -17.11 -2.39
C THR A 129 2.25 -16.23 -2.79
N LEU A 130 1.99 -15.06 -3.38
CA LEU A 130 3.03 -14.11 -3.79
C LEU A 130 3.84 -13.60 -2.59
N ILE A 131 3.19 -13.23 -1.49
CA ILE A 131 3.88 -12.78 -0.26
C ILE A 131 4.74 -13.90 0.33
N SER A 132 4.26 -15.14 0.36
CA SER A 132 5.03 -16.29 0.84
C SER A 132 6.29 -16.54 0.00
N ILE A 133 6.18 -16.40 -1.31
CA ILE A 133 7.33 -16.44 -2.22
C ILE A 133 8.25 -15.24 -1.98
N ALA A 134 7.71 -14.03 -1.81
CA ALA A 134 8.48 -12.82 -1.55
C ALA A 134 9.32 -12.93 -0.26
N VAL A 135 8.81 -13.59 0.78
CA VAL A 135 9.58 -13.88 2.00
C VAL A 135 10.78 -14.78 1.71
N LEU A 136 10.62 -15.82 0.88
CA LEU A 136 11.72 -16.70 0.47
C LEU A 136 12.75 -15.96 -0.38
N VAL A 137 12.30 -15.08 -1.28
CA VAL A 137 13.17 -14.26 -2.13
C VAL A 137 13.94 -13.24 -1.28
N LEU A 138 13.26 -12.48 -0.41
CA LEU A 138 13.88 -11.43 0.42
C LEU A 138 14.94 -11.99 1.37
N ARG A 139 14.77 -13.21 1.85
CA ARG A 139 15.76 -13.89 2.70
C ARG A 139 17.02 -14.30 1.94
N ARG A 140 16.93 -14.53 0.63
CA ARG A 140 18.10 -14.80 -0.23
C ARG A 140 18.75 -13.53 -0.74
N THR A 141 17.97 -12.50 -1.07
CA THR A 141 18.50 -11.28 -1.71
C THR A 141 19.04 -10.23 -0.74
N ARG A 142 18.51 -10.15 0.49
CA ARG A 142 18.94 -9.18 1.52
C ARG A 142 19.03 -9.80 2.91
N PRO A 143 19.99 -10.71 3.16
CA PRO A 143 20.13 -11.39 4.45
C PRO A 143 20.45 -10.44 5.62
N GLU A 144 21.12 -9.32 5.36
CA GLU A 144 21.68 -8.37 6.34
C GLU A 144 20.66 -7.45 7.03
N LEU A 145 19.42 -7.40 6.55
CA LEU A 145 18.40 -6.51 7.12
C LEU A 145 18.03 -6.89 8.57
N PRO A 146 17.97 -5.93 9.51
CA PRO A 146 17.49 -6.17 10.86
C PRO A 146 16.01 -6.57 10.81
N ARG A 147 15.68 -7.73 11.37
CA ARG A 147 14.32 -8.30 11.39
C ARG A 147 13.85 -8.39 12.83
N ALA A 148 12.92 -7.50 13.21
CA ALA A 148 12.30 -7.50 14.54
C ALA A 148 11.57 -8.82 14.84
N PHE A 149 10.96 -9.43 13.81
CA PHE A 149 10.31 -10.73 13.90
C PHE A 149 10.83 -11.68 12.81
N ARG A 150 11.07 -12.95 13.17
CA ARG A 150 11.53 -14.00 12.25
C ARG A 150 10.53 -15.15 12.26
N CYS A 151 9.96 -15.47 11.09
CA CYS A 151 9.14 -16.69 10.95
C CYS A 151 9.95 -17.92 11.34
N PRO A 152 9.48 -18.75 12.30
CA PRO A 152 10.13 -20.01 12.63
C PRO A 152 10.00 -20.98 11.45
N GLY A 153 11.00 -21.82 11.22
CA GLY A 153 10.92 -22.90 10.22
C GLY A 153 10.97 -22.47 8.75
N VAL A 154 11.64 -21.37 8.40
CA VAL A 154 11.94 -21.03 7.00
C VAL A 154 13.03 -21.98 6.48
N PRO A 155 12.88 -22.61 5.29
CA PRO A 155 11.89 -22.33 4.23
C PRO A 155 10.61 -23.16 4.24
N VAL A 156 10.46 -24.11 5.16
CA VAL A 156 9.35 -25.08 5.19
C VAL A 156 7.99 -24.40 5.36
N VAL A 157 7.87 -23.47 6.31
CA VAL A 157 6.59 -22.79 6.59
C VAL A 157 6.06 -21.99 5.39
N PRO A 158 6.86 -21.13 4.72
CA PRO A 158 6.41 -20.49 3.48
C PRO A 158 6.06 -21.47 2.36
N LEU A 159 6.81 -22.58 2.22
CA LEU A 159 6.55 -23.57 1.17
C LEU A 159 5.22 -24.30 1.39
N LEU A 160 4.92 -24.66 2.63
CA LEU A 160 3.64 -25.25 3.00
C LEU A 160 2.49 -24.25 2.74
N SER A 161 2.67 -22.97 3.09
CA SER A 161 1.67 -21.94 2.82
C SER A 161 1.35 -21.82 1.32
N VAL A 162 2.38 -21.80 0.47
CA VAL A 162 2.21 -21.82 -0.99
C VAL A 162 1.46 -23.08 -1.43
N GLY A 163 1.84 -24.26 -0.91
CA GLY A 163 1.17 -25.52 -1.23
C GLY A 163 -0.33 -25.50 -0.88
N PHE A 164 -0.67 -25.09 0.34
CA PHE A 164 -2.06 -24.97 0.78
C PHE A 164 -2.86 -23.94 -0.02
N CYS A 165 -2.27 -22.76 -0.28
CA CYS A 165 -2.94 -21.71 -1.05
C CYS A 165 -3.22 -22.18 -2.49
N LEU A 166 -2.24 -22.78 -3.16
CA LEU A 166 -2.42 -23.32 -4.51
C LEU A 166 -3.44 -24.46 -4.54
N PHE A 167 -3.45 -25.33 -3.53
CA PHE A 167 -4.43 -26.39 -3.39
C PHE A 167 -5.86 -25.84 -3.28
N LEU A 168 -6.07 -24.82 -2.45
CA LEU A 168 -7.36 -24.12 -2.32
C LEU A 168 -7.74 -23.45 -3.63
N MET A 169 -6.80 -22.78 -4.30
CA MET A 169 -7.04 -22.14 -5.60
C MET A 169 -7.47 -23.13 -6.70
N ALA A 170 -6.95 -24.36 -6.67
CA ALA A 170 -7.30 -25.39 -7.64
C ALA A 170 -8.76 -25.88 -7.52
N HIS A 171 -9.39 -25.71 -6.35
CA HIS A 171 -10.78 -26.09 -6.11
C HIS A 171 -11.79 -24.98 -6.49
N LEU A 172 -11.33 -23.80 -6.93
CA LEU A 172 -12.22 -22.72 -7.34
C LEU A 172 -12.72 -22.91 -8.79
N GLN A 173 -13.89 -22.32 -9.08
CA GLN A 173 -14.52 -22.39 -10.40
C GLN A 173 -13.59 -21.83 -11.51
N ALA A 174 -13.51 -22.49 -12.66
CA ALA A 174 -12.64 -22.08 -13.78
C ALA A 174 -12.92 -20.65 -14.29
N LEU A 175 -14.15 -20.17 -14.16
CA LEU A 175 -14.52 -18.79 -14.51
C LEU A 175 -13.74 -17.75 -13.66
N THR A 176 -13.44 -18.06 -12.40
CA THR A 176 -12.69 -17.18 -11.49
C THR A 176 -11.24 -17.04 -11.93
N TRP A 177 -10.63 -18.12 -12.43
CA TRP A 177 -9.30 -18.14 -13.00
C TRP A 177 -9.21 -17.26 -14.25
N ILE A 178 -10.20 -17.36 -15.15
CA ILE A 178 -10.24 -16.52 -16.36
C ILE A 178 -10.36 -15.05 -15.97
N ALA A 179 -11.27 -14.70 -15.05
CA ALA A 179 -11.44 -13.33 -14.59
C ALA A 179 -10.16 -12.78 -13.94
N PHE A 180 -9.50 -13.58 -13.09
CA PHE A 180 -8.23 -13.23 -12.45
C PHE A 180 -7.12 -12.98 -13.47
N LEU A 181 -6.95 -13.88 -14.45
CA LEU A 181 -5.92 -13.73 -15.49
C LEU A 181 -6.18 -12.53 -16.40
N ILE A 182 -7.45 -12.27 -16.77
CA ILE A 182 -7.82 -11.08 -17.54
C ILE A 182 -7.48 -9.82 -16.74
N TRP A 183 -7.85 -9.77 -15.46
CA TRP A 183 -7.57 -8.62 -14.60
C TRP A 183 -6.07 -8.41 -14.42
N LEU A 184 -5.29 -9.48 -14.22
CA LEU A 184 -3.83 -9.43 -14.15
C LEU A 184 -3.24 -8.91 -15.46
N GLY A 185 -3.75 -9.37 -16.61
CA GLY A 185 -3.35 -8.88 -17.93
C GLY A 185 -3.63 -7.38 -18.12
N ILE A 186 -4.80 -6.89 -17.69
CA ILE A 186 -5.14 -5.47 -17.72
C ILE A 186 -4.18 -4.67 -16.82
N GLY A 187 -3.96 -5.11 -15.58
CA GLY A 187 -3.04 -4.45 -14.64
C GLY A 187 -1.62 -4.40 -15.18
N LEU A 188 -1.14 -5.48 -15.78
CA LEU A 188 0.19 -5.56 -16.40
C LEU A 188 0.29 -4.65 -17.64
N SER A 189 -0.78 -4.55 -18.43
CA SER A 189 -0.86 -3.66 -19.58
C SER A 189 -0.79 -2.19 -19.14
N ILE A 190 -1.57 -1.79 -18.14
CA ILE A 190 -1.52 -0.43 -17.56
C ILE A 190 -0.13 -0.15 -16.98
N TYR A 191 0.47 -1.14 -16.31
CA TYR A 191 1.81 -1.01 -15.76
C TYR A 191 2.85 -0.73 -16.86
N PHE A 192 2.89 -1.52 -17.93
CA PHE A 192 3.89 -1.34 -18.99
C PHE A 192 3.65 -0.09 -19.86
N LEU A 193 2.39 0.25 -20.12
CA LEU A 193 2.03 1.36 -21.01
C LEU A 193 2.09 2.73 -20.32
N TYR A 194 1.67 2.80 -19.06
CA TYR A 194 1.56 4.05 -18.31
C TYR A 194 2.49 4.08 -17.09
N ALA A 195 2.33 3.15 -16.16
CA ALA A 195 3.00 3.25 -14.85
C ALA A 195 4.52 3.21 -14.96
N ARG A 196 5.09 2.41 -15.87
CA ARG A 196 6.54 2.34 -16.10
C ARG A 196 7.12 3.65 -16.64
N ARG A 197 6.34 4.39 -17.44
CA ARG A 197 6.75 5.69 -18.00
C ARG A 197 6.60 6.82 -16.99
N ASN A 198 5.59 6.74 -16.12
CA ASN A 198 5.29 7.77 -15.12
C ASN A 198 5.87 7.46 -13.73
N ALA A 199 6.49 6.29 -13.53
CA ALA A 199 7.17 5.96 -12.30
C ALA A 199 8.35 6.91 -12.11
N VAL A 200 8.27 7.75 -11.08
CA VAL A 200 9.40 8.54 -10.58
C VAL A 200 10.40 7.55 -9.99
N LEU A 201 11.23 6.97 -10.85
CA LEU A 201 12.33 6.10 -10.47
C LEU A 201 13.26 6.91 -9.57
N HIS A 202 13.19 6.67 -8.26
CA HIS A 202 14.24 7.08 -7.33
C HIS A 202 15.46 6.20 -7.62
N GLY A 203 16.14 6.51 -8.74
CA GLY A 203 17.36 5.86 -9.17
C GLY A 203 18.46 6.11 -8.14
N GLY A 204 18.85 5.07 -7.42
CA GLY A 204 20.21 4.94 -6.89
C GLY A 204 20.57 5.66 -5.58
N GLN A 205 19.66 6.36 -4.89
CA GLN A 205 20.02 6.99 -3.60
C GLN A 205 19.97 6.03 -2.40
N VAL A 206 19.07 5.04 -2.41
CA VAL A 206 18.94 4.05 -1.32
C VAL A 206 20.22 3.23 -1.12
N ALA A 207 20.98 2.97 -2.19
CA ALA A 207 22.24 2.21 -2.12
C ALA A 207 23.44 3.03 -1.63
N ARG A 208 23.43 4.37 -1.78
CA ARG A 208 24.54 5.23 -1.34
C ARG A 208 24.46 5.62 0.15
N GLY A 209 23.27 5.61 0.75
CA GLY A 209 23.08 5.92 2.17
C GLY A 209 23.59 4.85 3.12
N ALA A 210 23.42 3.57 2.75
CA ALA A 210 23.86 2.43 3.56
C ALA A 210 25.40 2.32 3.68
N SER A 211 26.15 2.89 2.73
CA SER A 211 27.61 2.87 2.73
C SER A 211 28.24 4.00 3.57
N ARG A 212 27.47 4.97 4.10
CA ARG A 212 28.02 6.20 4.69
C ARG A 212 27.86 6.35 6.21
N LYS A 213 27.36 5.34 6.93
CA LYS A 213 27.34 5.40 8.40
C LYS A 213 27.85 4.10 9.04
N SER A 214 29.17 3.98 9.05
CA SER A 214 29.87 3.54 10.25
C SER A 214 31.06 4.48 10.46
N PRO A 215 30.88 5.62 11.15
CA PRO A 215 31.97 6.21 11.90
C PRO A 215 32.12 5.34 13.15
N GLU A 216 33.11 4.48 13.08
CA GLU A 216 33.87 3.98 14.22
C GLU A 216 34.07 5.12 15.23
N THR A 217 33.48 5.03 16.43
CA THR A 217 33.92 5.84 17.57
C THR A 217 33.65 5.10 18.89
N ARG A 218 34.78 4.61 19.42
CA ARG A 218 35.18 4.37 20.82
C ARG A 218 34.49 3.28 21.63
#